data_AF-A0A4T2BR95-F1
#
_entry.id   AF-A0A4T2BR95-F1
#
_cell.length_a   1.000
_cell.length_b   1.000
_cell.length_c   1.000
_cell.angle_alpha   90.00
_cell.angle_beta   90.00
_cell.angle_gamma   90.00
#
_symmetry.space_group_name_H-M   'P 1'
#
loop_
_entity.id
_entity.type
_entity.pdbx_description
1 polymer ?
#
loop_
_entity_poly.entity_id
_entity_poly.type
_entity_poly.pdbx_seq_one_letter_code
_entity_poly.pdbx_strand_id
1 'polypeptide(L)' 'MSVMAKAYPKEFRDDVVAVVRRGQGNASQIAKDFGISEGTLSNWLKRADIEDGNRPGANDADRR' A
#
# COMPACT_ATOMS: atom_id res chain seq x y z
N MET A 1 5.69 -27.33 6.78
CA MET A 1 5.85 -26.19 7.69
C MET A 1 5.83 -24.92 6.86
N SER A 2 4.65 -24.33 6.63
CA SER A 2 4.55 -23.09 5.84
C SER A 2 4.49 -21.91 6.79
N VAL A 3 5.65 -21.25 6.98
CA VAL A 3 5.73 -19.98 7.69
C VAL A 3 5.04 -18.95 6.80
N MET A 4 3.72 -18.89 6.87
CA MET A 4 2.95 -17.80 6.28
C MET A 4 3.26 -16.59 7.15
N ALA A 5 4.34 -15.89 6.83
CA ALA A 5 4.65 -14.59 7.43
C ALA A 5 3.34 -13.81 7.40
N LYS A 6 2.86 -13.42 8.58
CA LYS A 6 1.51 -12.87 8.78
C LYS A 6 1.43 -11.53 8.08
N ALA A 7 1.21 -11.58 6.77
CA ALA A 7 1.17 -10.43 5.92
C ALA A 7 -0.06 -9.63 6.30
N TYR A 8 0.10 -8.31 6.43
CA TYR A 8 -1.03 -7.44 6.70
C TYR A 8 -2.12 -7.69 5.64
N PRO A 9 -3.39 -7.84 6.07
CA PRO A 9 -4.49 -8.07 5.14
C PRO A 9 -4.56 -6.92 4.13
N LYS A 10 -5.02 -7.20 2.90
CA LYS A 10 -5.05 -6.19 1.84
C LYS A 10 -5.88 -4.99 2.27
N GLU A 11 -7.03 -5.22 2.90
CA GLU A 11 -7.94 -4.17 3.38
C GLU A 11 -7.23 -3.20 4.32
N PHE A 12 -6.47 -3.71 5.30
CA PHE A 12 -5.68 -2.85 6.19
C PHE A 12 -4.65 -2.01 5.44
N ARG A 13 -3.98 -2.59 4.44
CA ARG A 13 -3.01 -1.85 3.62
C ARG A 13 -3.70 -0.75 2.80
N ASP A 14 -4.87 -1.05 2.26
CA ASP A 14 -5.69 -0.13 1.46
C ASP A 14 -6.19 1.04 2.31
N ASP A 15 -6.72 0.77 3.50
CA ASP A 15 -7.18 1.79 4.46
C ASP A 15 -6.04 2.74 4.83
N VAL A 16 -4.86 2.20 5.20
CA VAL A 16 -3.70 3.02 5.56
C VAL A 16 -3.25 3.86 4.37
N VAL A 17 -3.16 3.28 3.17
CA VAL A 17 -2.80 4.00 1.94
C VAL A 17 -3.83 5.10 1.61
N ALA A 18 -5.12 4.82 1.77
CA ALA A 18 -6.19 5.77 1.54
C ALA A 18 -6.12 6.95 2.51
N VAL A 19 -5.81 6.70 3.79
CA VAL A 19 -5.61 7.76 4.81
C VAL A 19 -4.41 8.65 4.45
N VAL A 20 -3.29 8.07 4.02
CA VAL A 20 -2.12 8.84 3.55
C VAL A 20 -2.47 9.67 2.31
N ARG A 21 -3.14 9.08 1.31
CA ARG A 21 -3.53 9.76 0.06
C ARG A 21 -4.55 10.88 0.27
N ARG A 22 -5.43 10.77 1.29
CA ARG A 22 -6.38 11.82 1.68
C ARG A 22 -5.69 13.05 2.29
N GLY A 23 -4.37 13.02 2.51
CA GLY A 23 -3.57 14.21 2.78
C GLY A 23 -3.64 14.73 4.22
N GLN A 24 -4.03 13.88 5.18
CA GLN A 24 -4.19 14.30 6.57
C GLN A 24 -2.90 14.21 7.42
N GLY A 25 -1.72 14.26 6.80
CA GLY A 25 -0.47 14.30 7.55
C GLY A 25 0.73 13.67 6.83
N ASN A 26 1.83 13.61 7.56
CA ASN A 26 3.07 13.02 7.11
C ASN A 26 2.97 11.48 7.17
N ALA A 27 3.39 10.78 6.11
CA ALA A 27 3.34 9.30 6.05
C ALA A 27 4.05 8.66 7.26
N SER A 28 5.10 9.28 7.79
CA SER A 28 5.82 8.80 8.98
C SER A 28 4.97 8.82 10.26
N GLN A 29 4.10 9.81 10.41
CA GLN A 29 3.20 9.89 11.57
C GLN A 29 2.08 8.86 11.44
N ILE A 30 1.53 8.72 10.23
CA ILE A 30 0.49 7.72 9.95
C ILE A 30 1.06 6.31 10.16
N ALA A 31 2.28 6.03 9.72
CA ALA A 31 2.93 4.75 10.00
C ALA A 31 3.00 4.44 11.50
N LYS A 32 3.36 5.44 12.32
CA LYS A 32 3.44 5.30 13.79
C LYS A 32 2.06 5.10 14.42
N ASP A 33 1.05 5.84 13.97
CA ASP A 33 -0.33 5.75 14.46
C ASP A 33 -0.93 4.35 14.23
N PHE A 34 -0.66 3.78 13.06
CA PHE A 34 -1.09 2.43 12.69
C PHE A 34 -0.15 1.31 13.18
N GLY A 35 0.94 1.65 13.88
CA GLY A 35 1.89 0.68 14.44
C GLY A 35 2.73 -0.06 13.38
N ILE A 36 2.94 0.53 12.21
CA ILE A 36 3.74 -0.03 11.12
C ILE A 36 5.05 0.74 10.90
N SER A 37 6.03 0.07 10.30
CA SER A 37 7.28 0.72 9.91
C SER A 37 7.09 1.61 8.68
N GLU A 38 7.79 2.75 8.64
CA GLU A 38 7.77 3.67 7.48
C GLU A 38 8.18 3.01 6.16
N GLY A 39 9.15 2.10 6.20
CA GLY A 39 9.56 1.34 5.01
C GLY A 39 8.44 0.43 4.47
N THR A 40 7.63 -0.13 5.36
CA THR A 40 6.46 -0.95 5.00
C THR A 40 5.40 -0.09 4.33
N LEU A 41 5.09 1.06 4.92
CA LEU A 41 4.14 2.02 4.34
C LEU A 41 4.60 2.54 2.97
N SER A 42 5.88 2.89 2.85
CA SER A 42 6.46 3.36 1.57
C SER A 42 6.34 2.31 0.46
N ASN A 43 6.52 1.03 0.78
CA ASN A 43 6.34 -0.05 -0.19
C ASN A 43 4.86 -0.22 -0.59
N TRP A 44 3.92 -0.05 0.34
CA TRP A 44 2.49 -0.12 0.03
C TRP A 44 2.02 1.05 -0.83
N LEU A 45 2.50 2.27 -0.56
CA LEU A 45 2.21 3.44 -1.40
C LEU A 45 2.70 3.24 -2.84
N LYS A 46 3.92 2.72 -3.01
CA LYS A 46 4.47 2.38 -4.34
C LYS A 46 3.65 1.31 -5.07
N ARG A 47 3.22 0.27 -4.35
CA ARG A 47 2.36 -0.78 -4.92
C ARG A 47 0.99 -0.25 -5.30
N ALA A 48 0.38 0.55 -4.43
CA ALA A 48 -0.91 1.17 -4.71
C ALA A 48 -0.83 2.15 -5.89
N ASP A 49 0.26 2.90 -6.07
CA ASP A 49 0.48 3.75 -7.26
C ASP A 49 0.55 2.93 -8.56
N ILE A 50 1.16 1.74 -8.51
CA ILE A 50 1.21 0.80 -9.63
C ILE A 50 -0.17 0.21 -9.91
N GLU A 51 -0.91 -0.24 -8.88
CA GLU A 51 -2.24 -0.85 -9.00
C GLU A 51 -3.32 0.15 -9.47
N ASP A 52 -3.26 1.40 -8.98
CA ASP A 52 -4.18 2.50 -9.31
C ASP A 52 -4.06 2.97 -10.77
N GLY A 53 -3.03 2.53 -11.49
CA GLY A 53 -2.91 2.78 -12.94
C GLY A 53 -2.31 4.14 -13.29
N ASN A 54 -1.62 4.81 -12.36
CA ASN A 54 -0.84 6.01 -12.68
C ASN A 54 0.42 5.72 -13.53
N ARG A 55 0.63 4.44 -13.89
CA ARG A 55 1.36 4.05 -15.11
C ARG A 55 0.38 3.47 -16.12
N PRO A 56 0.17 4.10 -17.29
CA PRO A 56 -0.41 3.40 -18.42
C PRO A 56 0.60 2.34 -18.87
N GLY A 57 0.40 1.07 -18.49
CA GLY A 57 1.18 -0.02 -19.09
C GLY A 57 1.40 -1.30 -18.30
N ALA A 58 0.83 -1.52 -17.10
CA ALA A 58 1.14 -2.76 -16.36
C ALA A 58 -0.05 -3.67 -16.01
N ASN A 59 -1.30 -3.20 -15.96
CA ASN A 59 -2.35 -4.01 -15.32
C ASN A 59 -3.65 -4.22 -16.11
N ASP A 60 -3.80 -3.73 -17.33
CA ASP A 60 -5.00 -4.01 -18.13
C ASP A 60 -4.75 -3.72 -19.62
N ALA A 61 -4.17 -4.67 -20.36
CA ALA A 61 -4.27 -4.81 -21.83
C ALA A 61 -3.28 -5.87 -22.37
N ASP A 62 -3.40 -7.14 -21.95
CA ASP A 62 -3.17 -8.26 -22.87
C ASP A 62 -3.86 -9.51 -22.31
N ARG A 63 -5.17 -9.55 -22.57
CA ARG A 63 -6.00 -10.72 -22.41
C ARG A 63 -6.87 -10.82 -23.65
N ARG A 64 -6.26 -11.09 -24.82
CA ARG A 64 -6.92 -11.58 -26.04
C ARG A 64 -5.98 -12.41 -26.91
#